data_AF-A0A2D6TS23-F1
#
_entry.id   AF-A0A2D6TS23-F1
#
_cell.length_a   1.000
_cell.length_b   1.000
_cell.length_c   1.000
_cell.angle_alpha   90.00
_cell.angle_beta   90.00
_cell.angle_gamma   90.00
#
_symmetry.space_group_name_H-M   'P 1'
#
loop_
_entity.id
_entity.type
_entity.pdbx_description
1 polymer ?
#
loop_
_entity_poly.entity_id
_entity_poly.type
_entity_poly.pdbx_seq_one_letter_code
_entity_poly.pdbx_strand_id
1 'polypeptide(L)'
;MSGNNWFKNNWLTRIWNERQERIAEEKRLRAHFSEQYEAINAAITECDPEAIEQAIANTEQLDKFIENYYSIFLKNALGKDNVETFKTVLALNASASVNYTFVSSSSGHDPDMVYSSRQEKPLLIVAIQTQKENIATYLAKHPDIDLSAVSSDYSFLISEGQKKESTTYSEKASAEAAKHGLSDVASILLTREANALKQQALQMSTKLSVK
;
A
#
# COMPACT_ATOMS: atom_id res chain seq x y z
N MET A 1 -65.94 -2.80 22.34
CA MET A 1 -65.15 -2.37 21.15
C MET A 1 -63.67 -2.65 21.42
N SER A 2 -63.19 -3.85 21.13
CA SER A 2 -61.76 -4.21 21.26
C SER A 2 -61.04 -3.88 19.95
N GLY A 3 -60.67 -2.61 19.79
CA GLY A 3 -59.93 -2.13 18.61
C GLY A 3 -58.43 -2.43 18.73
N ASN A 4 -57.94 -3.26 17.81
CA ASN A 4 -56.61 -3.17 17.18
C ASN A 4 -55.37 -3.06 18.09
N ASN A 5 -54.98 -4.18 18.72
CA ASN A 5 -53.59 -4.42 19.11
C ASN A 5 -52.77 -5.18 18.04
N TRP A 6 -53.36 -5.47 16.87
CA TRP A 6 -52.73 -6.28 15.82
C TRP A 6 -51.55 -5.59 15.09
N PHE A 7 -51.47 -4.26 15.18
CA PHE A 7 -50.42 -3.47 14.52
C PHE A 7 -49.17 -3.19 15.38
N LYS A 8 -49.19 -3.52 16.68
CA LYS A 8 -48.07 -3.16 17.57
C LYS A 8 -46.94 -4.18 17.61
N ASN A 9 -47.09 -5.35 16.97
CA ASN A 9 -46.07 -6.40 16.93
C ASN A 9 -46.21 -7.31 15.68
N ASN A 10 -46.44 -6.72 14.50
CA ASN A 10 -46.37 -7.50 13.25
C ASN A 10 -44.89 -7.59 12.80
N TRP A 11 -44.44 -8.79 12.42
CA TRP A 11 -43.09 -9.08 11.95
C TRP A 11 -42.62 -8.11 10.85
N LEU A 12 -43.54 -7.64 9.99
CA LEU A 12 -43.25 -6.62 8.97
C LEU A 12 -42.82 -5.27 9.56
N THR A 13 -43.47 -4.81 10.63
CA THR A 13 -43.12 -3.56 11.32
C THR A 13 -41.77 -3.69 12.02
N ARG A 14 -41.47 -4.86 12.58
CA ARG A 14 -40.16 -5.14 13.18
C ARG A 14 -39.04 -5.12 12.13
N ILE A 15 -39.22 -5.82 11.01
CA ILE A 15 -38.26 -5.81 9.88
C ILE A 15 -38.08 -4.40 9.31
N TRP A 16 -39.15 -3.62 9.21
CA TRP A 16 -39.07 -2.23 8.76
C TRP A 16 -38.24 -1.37 9.71
N ASN A 17 -38.47 -1.48 11.02
CA ASN A 17 -37.71 -0.73 12.02
C ASN A 17 -36.24 -1.16 12.04
N GLU A 18 -35.95 -2.46 12.05
CA GLU A 18 -34.58 -3.01 11.94
C GLU A 18 -33.86 -2.53 10.65
N ARG A 19 -34.61 -2.31 9.56
CA ARG A 19 -34.07 -1.74 8.33
C ARG A 19 -33.77 -0.25 8.48
N GLN A 20 -34.67 0.52 9.08
CA GLN A 20 -34.44 1.95 9.31
C GLN A 20 -33.28 2.19 10.27
N GLU A 21 -33.16 1.39 11.32
CA GLU A 21 -32.03 1.43 12.25
C GLU A 21 -30.71 1.12 11.54
N ARG A 22 -30.67 0.09 10.67
CA ARG A 22 -29.48 -0.18 9.84
C ARG A 22 -29.12 0.96 8.91
N ILE A 23 -30.10 1.58 8.24
CA ILE A 23 -29.85 2.73 7.35
C ILE A 23 -29.32 3.93 8.16
N ALA A 24 -29.90 4.20 9.33
CA ALA A 24 -29.45 5.27 10.20
C ALA A 24 -28.02 5.03 10.71
N GLU A 25 -27.71 3.80 11.11
CA GLU A 25 -26.38 3.41 11.57
C GLU A 25 -25.35 3.46 10.44
N GLU A 26 -25.69 2.99 9.24
CA GLU A 26 -24.83 3.13 8.06
C GLU A 26 -24.54 4.61 7.74
N LYS A 27 -25.56 5.49 7.86
CA LYS A 27 -25.38 6.91 7.63
C LYS A 27 -24.48 7.54 8.69
N ARG A 28 -24.64 7.16 9.96
CA ARG A 28 -23.78 7.61 11.07
C ARG A 28 -22.34 7.16 10.85
N LEU A 29 -22.12 5.89 10.53
CA LEU A 29 -20.79 5.33 10.26
C LEU A 29 -20.14 5.99 9.05
N ARG A 30 -20.88 6.29 7.98
CA ARG A 30 -20.32 7.03 6.83
C ARG A 30 -19.88 8.45 7.22
N ALA A 31 -20.67 9.14 8.05
CA ALA A 31 -20.27 10.46 8.56
C ALA A 31 -19.02 10.35 9.43
N HIS A 32 -18.97 9.37 10.33
CA HIS A 32 -17.79 9.07 11.15
C HIS A 32 -16.55 8.80 10.29
N PHE A 33 -16.68 7.95 9.27
CA PHE A 33 -15.58 7.64 8.35
C PHE A 33 -15.12 8.88 7.58
N SER A 34 -16.04 9.74 7.14
CA SER A 34 -15.68 10.99 6.47
C SER A 34 -14.87 11.90 7.39
N GLU A 35 -15.25 12.02 8.66
CA GLU A 35 -14.53 12.84 9.64
C GLU A 35 -13.13 12.29 9.93
N GLN A 36 -13.02 10.98 10.18
CA GLN A 36 -11.72 10.35 10.42
C GLN A 36 -10.82 10.39 9.18
N TYR A 37 -11.39 10.26 7.99
CA TYR A 37 -10.65 10.42 6.73
C TYR A 37 -10.02 11.81 6.63
N GLU A 38 -10.79 12.88 6.86
CA GLU A 38 -10.27 14.25 6.80
C GLU A 38 -9.21 14.50 7.87
N ALA A 39 -9.42 14.02 9.10
CA ALA A 39 -8.46 14.17 10.19
C ALA A 39 -7.11 13.49 9.88
N ILE A 40 -7.14 12.23 9.41
CA ILE A 40 -5.92 11.51 9.04
C ILE A 40 -5.25 12.16 7.83
N ASN A 41 -6.02 12.61 6.83
CA ASN A 41 -5.46 13.25 5.65
C ASN A 41 -4.81 14.62 5.97
N ALA A 42 -5.39 15.37 6.92
CA ALA A 42 -4.78 16.59 7.45
C ALA A 42 -3.49 16.29 8.20
N ALA A 43 -3.48 15.28 9.08
CA ALA A 43 -2.29 14.85 9.81
C ALA A 43 -1.15 14.38 8.87
N ILE A 44 -1.48 13.61 7.83
CA ILE A 44 -0.53 13.25 6.75
C ILE A 44 -0.02 14.52 6.06
N THR A 45 -0.90 15.49 5.81
CA THR A 45 -0.55 16.74 5.14
C THR A 45 0.45 17.56 5.94
N GLU A 46 0.29 17.59 7.26
CA GLU A 46 1.11 18.29 8.24
C GLU A 46 2.35 17.47 8.68
N CYS A 47 2.47 16.23 8.21
CA CYS A 47 3.50 15.27 8.60
C CYS A 47 3.51 14.98 10.11
N ASP A 48 2.33 14.89 10.73
CA ASP A 48 2.14 14.63 12.15
C ASP A 48 1.74 13.15 12.38
N PRO A 49 2.68 12.25 12.70
CA PRO A 49 2.37 10.84 12.94
C PRO A 49 1.53 10.62 14.20
N GLU A 50 1.69 11.44 15.24
CA GLU A 50 0.93 11.30 16.50
C GLU A 50 -0.55 11.60 16.27
N ALA A 51 -0.86 12.62 15.46
CA ALA A 51 -2.23 12.93 15.06
C ALA A 51 -2.88 11.82 14.22
N ILE A 52 -2.10 11.10 13.38
CA ILE A 52 -2.60 9.91 12.66
C ILE A 52 -2.98 8.82 13.65
N GLU A 53 -2.09 8.49 14.60
CA GLU A 53 -2.35 7.47 15.61
C GLU A 53 -3.58 7.82 16.47
N GLN A 54 -3.72 9.08 16.86
CA GLN A 54 -4.87 9.57 17.62
C GLN A 54 -6.19 9.43 16.85
N ALA A 55 -6.23 9.82 15.58
CA ALA A 55 -7.43 9.67 14.75
C ALA A 55 -7.81 8.19 14.56
N ILE A 56 -6.81 7.33 14.36
CA ILE A 56 -7.01 5.88 14.23
C ILE A 56 -7.56 5.26 15.52
N ALA A 57 -7.06 5.66 16.69
CA ALA A 57 -7.56 5.19 17.97
C ALA A 57 -9.05 5.56 18.20
N ASN A 58 -9.53 6.65 17.59
CA ASN A 58 -10.91 7.11 17.67
C ASN A 58 -11.80 6.57 16.54
N THR A 59 -11.29 5.70 15.66
CA THR A 59 -12.02 5.19 14.50
C THR A 59 -12.84 3.95 14.85
N GLU A 60 -14.17 4.04 14.69
CA GLU A 60 -15.05 2.88 14.80
C GLU A 60 -14.93 1.98 13.56
N GLN A 61 -15.12 0.66 13.71
CA GLN A 61 -14.99 -0.32 12.62
C GLN A 61 -13.68 -0.15 11.82
N LEU A 62 -12.56 -0.01 12.53
CA LEU A 62 -11.25 0.30 11.97
C LEU A 62 -10.88 -0.56 10.76
N ASP A 63 -11.09 -1.88 10.82
CA ASP A 63 -10.76 -2.77 9.69
C ASP A 63 -11.44 -2.36 8.38
N LYS A 64 -12.74 -2.04 8.46
CA LYS A 64 -13.53 -1.58 7.30
C LYS A 64 -13.09 -0.18 6.85
N PHE A 65 -12.69 0.67 7.78
CA PHE A 65 -12.17 1.99 7.45
C PHE A 65 -10.82 1.88 6.71
N ILE A 66 -9.88 1.08 7.23
CA ILE A 66 -8.59 0.82 6.60
C ILE A 66 -8.77 0.19 5.22
N GLU A 67 -9.67 -0.79 5.06
CA GLU A 67 -9.98 -1.40 3.75
C GLU A 67 -10.37 -0.35 2.69
N ASN A 68 -11.12 0.69 3.08
CA ASN A 68 -11.61 1.71 2.15
C ASN A 68 -10.58 2.80 1.82
N TYR A 69 -9.73 3.18 2.78
CA TYR A 69 -8.92 4.41 2.67
C TYR A 69 -7.41 4.19 2.68
N TYR A 70 -6.93 2.99 3.04
CA TYR A 70 -5.49 2.72 3.21
C TYR A 70 -4.63 3.12 1.99
N SER A 71 -5.05 2.72 0.78
CA SER A 71 -4.31 3.04 -0.44
C SER A 71 -4.22 4.55 -0.71
N ILE A 72 -5.23 5.32 -0.30
CA ILE A 72 -5.26 6.78 -0.43
C ILE A 72 -4.27 7.39 0.57
N PHE A 73 -4.33 6.98 1.84
CA PHE A 73 -3.40 7.45 2.86
C PHE A 73 -1.96 7.14 2.49
N LEU A 74 -1.68 5.91 2.03
CA LEU A 74 -0.34 5.47 1.65
C LEU A 74 0.22 6.29 0.47
N LYS A 75 -0.62 6.58 -0.53
CA LYS A 75 -0.26 7.45 -1.65
C LYS A 75 0.02 8.88 -1.19
N ASN A 76 -0.81 9.43 -0.31
CA ASN A 76 -0.65 10.80 0.19
C ASN A 76 0.61 10.93 1.04
N ALA A 77 0.87 9.97 1.93
CA ALA A 77 2.07 9.93 2.75
C ALA A 77 3.34 9.77 1.90
N LEU A 78 3.31 8.92 0.86
CA LEU A 78 4.39 8.83 -0.12
C LEU A 78 4.63 10.18 -0.82
N GLY A 79 3.56 10.89 -1.19
CA GLY A 79 3.64 12.22 -1.80
C GLY A 79 4.39 13.24 -0.94
N LYS A 80 4.36 13.10 0.39
CA LYS A 80 4.99 14.00 1.36
C LYS A 80 6.49 13.78 1.54
N ASP A 81 7.00 12.61 1.14
CA ASP A 81 8.40 12.21 1.34
C ASP A 81 8.91 12.33 2.80
N ASN A 82 7.99 12.21 3.76
CA ASN A 82 8.31 12.15 5.19
C ASN A 82 8.31 10.69 5.64
N VAL A 83 9.47 10.20 6.09
CA VAL A 83 9.67 8.78 6.44
C VAL A 83 8.84 8.36 7.64
N GLU A 84 8.71 9.19 8.68
CA GLU A 84 7.99 8.82 9.91
C GLU A 84 6.47 8.79 9.67
N THR A 85 5.93 9.79 8.96
CA THR A 85 4.54 9.78 8.51
C THR A 85 4.27 8.56 7.61
N PHE A 86 5.17 8.25 6.67
CA PHE A 86 5.04 7.09 5.80
C PHE A 86 5.03 5.76 6.57
N LYS A 87 5.94 5.57 7.53
CA LYS A 87 5.97 4.39 8.41
C LYS A 87 4.68 4.25 9.20
N THR A 88 4.20 5.34 9.77
CA THR A 88 2.96 5.37 10.56
C THR A 88 1.78 4.92 9.71
N VAL A 89 1.66 5.45 8.49
CA VAL A 89 0.60 5.05 7.55
C VAL A 89 0.76 3.60 7.11
N LEU A 90 1.97 3.14 6.79
CA LEU A 90 2.25 1.74 6.43
C LEU A 90 1.81 0.77 7.54
N ALA A 91 2.01 1.15 8.81
CA ALA A 91 1.64 0.35 9.98
C ALA A 91 0.12 0.24 10.21
N LEU A 92 -0.71 1.10 9.59
CA LEU A 92 -2.17 1.05 9.75
C LEU A 92 -2.79 -0.24 9.22
N ASN A 93 -2.11 -0.91 8.29
CA ASN A 93 -2.51 -2.22 7.80
C ASN A 93 -1.42 -3.24 8.15
N ALA A 94 -1.64 -4.01 9.21
CA ALA A 94 -0.69 -5.03 9.66
C ALA A 94 -0.41 -6.13 8.61
N SER A 95 -1.30 -6.31 7.62
CA SER A 95 -1.10 -7.23 6.50
C SER A 95 -0.35 -6.60 5.32
N ALA A 96 -0.17 -5.27 5.30
CA ALA A 96 0.55 -4.59 4.25
C ALA A 96 2.06 -4.84 4.38
N SER A 97 2.62 -5.52 3.39
CA SER A 97 4.06 -5.76 3.28
C SER A 97 4.81 -4.46 2.96
N VAL A 98 6.08 -4.34 3.35
CA VAL A 98 6.97 -3.30 2.79
C VAL A 98 7.16 -3.45 1.28
N ASN A 99 6.92 -4.65 0.74
CA ASN A 99 6.86 -4.94 -0.69
C ASN A 99 5.48 -4.64 -1.30
N TYR A 100 4.59 -3.93 -0.56
CA TYR A 100 3.24 -3.64 -1.01
C TYR A 100 3.24 -3.06 -2.43
N THR A 101 2.36 -3.62 -3.24
CA THR A 101 2.13 -3.18 -4.60
C THR A 101 0.87 -2.32 -4.63
N PHE A 102 0.98 -1.13 -5.23
CA PHE A 102 -0.22 -0.39 -5.58
C PHE A 102 -1.01 -1.22 -6.58
N VAL A 103 -2.18 -1.68 -6.16
CA VAL A 103 -3.18 -2.19 -7.10
C VAL A 103 -3.86 -0.98 -7.70
N SER A 104 -3.49 -0.64 -8.94
CA SER A 104 -4.30 0.29 -9.72
C SER A 104 -5.61 -0.40 -10.08
N SER A 105 -6.61 -0.31 -9.21
CA SER A 105 -7.98 -0.32 -9.70
C SER A 105 -8.16 1.01 -10.42
N SER A 106 -8.21 0.98 -11.75
CA SER A 106 -8.81 2.08 -12.51
C SER A 106 -10.29 2.13 -12.15
N SER A 107 -10.63 2.65 -10.97
CA SER A 107 -12.00 3.06 -10.67
C SER A 107 -12.23 4.44 -11.33
N GLY A 108 -12.03 4.49 -12.64
CA GLY A 108 -12.74 5.42 -13.50
C GLY A 108 -14.07 4.76 -13.84
N HIS A 109 -15.16 5.49 -13.63
CA HIS A 109 -16.48 5.13 -14.11
C HIS A 109 -16.46 4.78 -15.62
N ASP A 110 -16.30 3.52 -15.99
CA ASP A 110 -16.72 3.04 -17.32
C ASP A 110 -17.03 1.54 -17.29
N PRO A 111 -18.31 1.12 -17.34
CA PRO A 111 -18.72 -0.28 -17.22
C PRO A 111 -18.49 -1.12 -18.48
N ASP A 112 -18.06 -0.54 -19.62
CA ASP A 112 -17.96 -1.26 -20.91
C ASP A 112 -16.55 -1.38 -21.51
N MET A 113 -15.48 -1.02 -20.78
CA MET A 113 -14.10 -1.28 -21.25
C MET A 113 -13.48 -2.52 -20.60
N VAL A 114 -13.41 -3.62 -21.36
CA VAL A 114 -12.62 -4.82 -21.03
C VAL A 114 -11.25 -4.74 -21.71
N TYR A 115 -10.24 -4.19 -21.03
CA TYR A 115 -8.79 -4.38 -21.30
C TYR A 115 -8.00 -3.96 -20.04
N SER A 116 -6.80 -4.45 -19.69
CA SER A 116 -6.14 -5.77 -19.71
C SER A 116 -4.85 -5.58 -18.89
N SER A 117 -4.55 -6.51 -17.98
CA SER A 117 -3.39 -6.53 -17.04
C SER A 117 -3.43 -5.55 -15.86
N ARG A 118 -3.72 -6.09 -14.67
CA ARG A 118 -3.51 -5.42 -13.39
C ARG A 118 -2.00 -5.25 -13.20
N GLN A 119 -1.49 -4.02 -13.26
CA GLN A 119 -0.07 -3.76 -13.01
C GLN A 119 0.13 -3.38 -11.54
N GLU A 120 0.62 -4.35 -10.77
CA GLU A 120 1.03 -4.17 -9.39
C GLU A 120 2.42 -3.53 -9.35
N LYS A 121 2.52 -2.31 -8.81
CA LYS A 121 3.80 -1.58 -8.68
C LYS A 121 4.24 -1.47 -7.22
N PRO A 122 5.42 -1.98 -6.83
CA PRO A 122 5.92 -1.86 -5.47
C PRO A 122 6.14 -0.43 -5.05
N LEU A 123 5.99 -0.21 -3.75
CA LEU A 123 6.29 1.06 -3.09
C LEU A 123 7.67 1.60 -3.43
N LEU A 124 8.72 0.76 -3.45
CA LEU A 124 10.08 1.21 -3.76
C LEU A 124 10.18 1.82 -5.16
N ILE A 125 9.58 1.17 -6.16
CA ILE A 125 9.60 1.66 -7.54
C ILE A 125 8.78 2.93 -7.68
N VAL A 126 7.60 3.00 -7.05
CA VAL A 126 6.80 4.21 -7.08
C VAL A 126 7.53 5.38 -6.41
N ALA A 127 8.19 5.15 -5.28
CA ALA A 127 9.00 6.17 -4.61
C ALA A 127 10.14 6.67 -5.51
N ILE A 128 10.84 5.77 -6.21
CA ILE A 128 11.88 6.13 -7.19
C ILE A 128 11.31 6.96 -8.35
N GLN A 129 10.24 6.47 -9.01
CA GLN A 129 9.63 7.12 -10.18
C GLN A 129 9.05 8.50 -9.84
N THR A 130 8.58 8.67 -8.61
CA THR A 130 8.05 9.94 -8.11
C THR A 130 9.10 10.80 -7.39
N GLN A 131 10.38 10.40 -7.44
CA GLN A 131 11.53 11.12 -6.88
C GLN A 131 11.36 11.44 -5.39
N LYS A 132 10.83 10.49 -4.63
CA LYS A 132 10.66 10.54 -3.17
C LYS A 132 11.90 9.95 -2.53
N GLU A 133 12.97 10.73 -2.50
CA GLU A 133 14.32 10.27 -2.17
C GLU A 133 14.41 9.73 -0.74
N ASN A 134 13.78 10.38 0.23
CA ASN A 134 13.86 9.96 1.63
C ASN A 134 13.17 8.61 1.82
N ILE A 135 11.95 8.47 1.28
CA ILE A 135 11.19 7.22 1.35
C ILE A 135 11.86 6.13 0.49
N ALA A 136 12.36 6.44 -0.69
CA ALA A 136 13.09 5.49 -1.54
C ALA A 136 14.36 4.99 -0.84
N THR A 137 15.09 5.87 -0.16
CA THR A 137 16.27 5.52 0.64
C THR A 137 15.89 4.63 1.82
N TYR A 138 14.81 4.97 2.53
CA TYR A 138 14.27 4.15 3.61
C TYR A 138 13.94 2.73 3.14
N LEU A 139 13.17 2.62 2.05
CA LEU A 139 12.78 1.34 1.47
C LEU A 139 14.01 0.56 0.96
N ALA A 140 14.93 1.21 0.25
CA ALA A 140 16.14 0.56 -0.26
C ALA A 140 17.02 -0.03 0.86
N LYS A 141 17.00 0.54 2.06
CA LYS A 141 17.71 0.02 3.25
C LYS A 141 16.92 -1.05 4.01
N HIS A 142 15.61 -1.18 3.77
CA HIS A 142 14.75 -2.07 4.55
C HIS A 142 15.09 -3.55 4.30
N PRO A 143 15.39 -4.35 5.34
CA PRO A 143 15.88 -5.72 5.18
C PRO A 143 14.88 -6.61 4.43
N ASP A 144 13.59 -6.44 4.71
CA ASP A 144 12.51 -7.26 4.14
C ASP A 144 12.08 -6.85 2.73
N ILE A 145 12.68 -5.80 2.15
CA ILE A 145 12.46 -5.50 0.73
C ILE A 145 13.08 -6.61 -0.10
N ASP A 146 12.23 -7.29 -0.85
CA ASP A 146 12.60 -8.41 -1.71
C ASP A 146 13.25 -7.87 -2.99
N LEU A 147 14.58 -7.79 -2.93
CA LEU A 147 15.41 -7.44 -4.08
C LEU A 147 15.62 -8.61 -5.05
N SER A 148 15.23 -9.82 -4.62
CA SER A 148 15.44 -11.07 -5.33
C SER A 148 14.21 -11.55 -6.10
N ALA A 149 13.10 -10.80 -6.05
CA ALA A 149 11.90 -11.07 -6.83
C ALA A 149 12.21 -11.05 -8.33
N VAL A 150 12.67 -12.19 -8.85
CA VAL A 150 12.80 -12.46 -10.28
C VAL A 150 11.38 -12.70 -10.77
N SER A 151 10.64 -11.64 -11.05
CA SER A 151 9.28 -11.80 -11.54
C SER A 151 9.02 -11.02 -12.82
N SER A 152 8.46 -11.76 -13.78
CA SER A 152 7.69 -11.31 -14.93
C SER A 152 6.69 -10.18 -14.66
N ASP A 153 6.32 -9.95 -13.39
CA ASP A 153 5.38 -8.90 -12.96
C ASP A 153 5.97 -7.49 -13.08
N TYR A 154 7.30 -7.38 -13.23
CA TYR A 154 8.02 -6.12 -13.45
C TYR A 154 8.29 -5.81 -14.92
N SER A 155 7.53 -6.42 -15.82
CA SER A 155 7.57 -6.10 -17.25
C SER A 155 7.37 -4.60 -17.53
N PHE A 156 6.73 -3.86 -16.63
CA PHE A 156 6.55 -2.41 -16.74
C PHE A 156 7.85 -1.58 -16.59
N LEU A 157 8.93 -2.15 -16.06
CA LEU A 157 10.26 -1.53 -16.05
C LEU A 157 11.03 -1.77 -17.35
N ILE A 158 10.49 -2.58 -18.26
CA ILE A 158 11.07 -2.86 -19.58
C ILE A 158 10.50 -1.85 -20.56
N SER A 159 11.34 -0.96 -21.08
CA SER A 159 11.01 -0.21 -22.31
C SER A 159 10.86 -1.20 -23.46
N GLU A 160 9.81 -1.09 -24.27
CA GLU A 160 9.63 -1.92 -25.48
C GLU A 160 10.93 -1.95 -26.29
N GLY A 161 11.54 -3.14 -26.43
CA GLY A 161 12.74 -3.35 -27.23
C GLY A 161 13.99 -3.84 -26.48
N GLN A 162 14.01 -3.86 -25.13
CA GLN A 162 15.12 -4.51 -24.41
C GLN A 162 14.87 -6.02 -24.27
N LYS A 163 15.84 -6.82 -24.72
CA LYS A 163 15.83 -8.29 -24.57
C LYS A 163 15.61 -8.65 -23.10
N LYS A 164 14.87 -9.74 -22.86
CA LYS A 164 14.75 -10.42 -21.56
C LYS A 164 16.11 -10.97 -21.12
N GLU A 165 17.04 -10.10 -20.77
CA GLU A 165 18.21 -10.50 -20.01
C GLU A 165 17.76 -10.67 -18.56
N SER A 166 18.26 -11.74 -17.92
CA SER A 166 17.99 -12.13 -16.54
C SER A 166 18.61 -11.12 -15.57
N THR A 167 18.11 -9.89 -15.59
CA THR A 167 18.50 -8.82 -14.67
C THR A 167 17.64 -8.92 -13.41
N THR A 168 18.31 -8.92 -12.26
CA THR A 168 17.65 -8.98 -10.95
C THR A 168 16.80 -7.73 -10.73
N TYR A 169 15.87 -7.77 -9.78
CA TYR A 169 15.06 -6.59 -9.45
C TYR A 169 15.91 -5.45 -8.88
N SER A 170 16.97 -5.76 -8.12
CA SER A 170 17.94 -4.77 -7.64
C SER A 170 18.65 -4.03 -8.77
N GLU A 171 19.11 -4.73 -9.83
CA GLU A 171 19.74 -4.08 -10.99
C GLU A 171 18.76 -3.11 -11.66
N LYS A 172 17.52 -3.52 -11.91
CA LYS A 172 16.49 -2.68 -12.54
C LYS A 172 16.09 -1.48 -11.66
N ALA A 173 15.88 -1.70 -10.37
CA ALA A 173 15.55 -0.63 -9.43
C ALA A 173 16.71 0.37 -9.30
N SER A 174 17.96 -0.10 -9.33
CA SER A 174 19.14 0.76 -9.30
C SER A 174 19.30 1.58 -10.58
N ALA A 175 19.01 1.00 -11.75
CA ALA A 175 19.02 1.69 -13.02
C ALA A 175 17.93 2.77 -13.10
N GLU A 176 16.71 2.45 -12.65
CA GLU A 176 15.62 3.44 -12.58
C GLU A 176 15.95 4.56 -11.58
N ALA A 177 16.56 4.24 -10.43
CA ALA A 177 17.04 5.25 -9.48
C ALA A 177 18.09 6.18 -10.11
N ALA A 178 19.07 5.62 -10.83
CA ALA A 178 20.10 6.39 -11.53
C ALA A 178 19.51 7.30 -12.62
N LYS A 179 18.54 6.81 -13.39
CA LYS A 179 17.81 7.58 -14.41
C LYS A 179 17.09 8.79 -13.81
N HIS A 180 16.59 8.67 -12.59
CA HIS A 180 15.94 9.75 -11.85
C HIS A 180 16.90 10.59 -10.99
N GLY A 181 18.21 10.37 -11.08
CA GLY A 181 19.22 11.13 -10.34
C GLY A 181 19.35 10.75 -8.86
N LEU A 182 18.72 9.66 -8.42
CA LEU A 182 18.76 9.17 -7.03
C LEU A 182 20.01 8.30 -6.81
N SER A 183 21.20 8.90 -6.90
CA SER A 183 22.49 8.19 -6.88
C SER A 183 22.71 7.38 -5.59
N ASP A 184 22.26 7.91 -4.46
CA ASP A 184 22.42 7.26 -3.15
C ASP A 184 21.54 6.01 -3.07
N VAL A 185 20.29 6.10 -3.54
CA VAL A 185 19.36 4.96 -3.64
C VAL A 185 19.95 3.88 -4.55
N ALA A 186 20.44 4.26 -5.73
CA ALA A 186 21.07 3.32 -6.66
C ALA A 186 22.28 2.61 -6.03
N SER A 187 23.14 3.37 -5.33
CA SER A 187 24.33 2.84 -4.66
C SER A 187 23.99 1.86 -3.53
N ILE A 188 22.94 2.15 -2.75
CA ILE A 188 22.44 1.25 -1.69
C ILE A 188 21.97 -0.07 -2.30
N LEU A 189 21.16 -0.01 -3.36
CA LEU A 189 20.60 -1.20 -4.02
C LEU A 189 21.70 -2.10 -4.59
N LEU A 190 22.66 -1.51 -5.32
CA LEU A 190 23.82 -2.24 -5.87
C LEU A 190 24.70 -2.86 -4.77
N THR A 191 24.90 -2.14 -3.66
CA THR A 191 25.69 -2.65 -2.53
C THR A 191 25.00 -3.86 -1.88
N ARG A 192 23.67 -3.82 -1.71
CA ARG A 192 22.90 -4.95 -1.17
C ARG A 192 23.00 -6.18 -2.06
N GLU A 193 22.88 -5.99 -3.36
CA GLU A 193 23.03 -7.08 -4.33
C GLU A 193 24.44 -7.68 -4.32
N ALA A 194 25.47 -6.84 -4.36
CA ALA A 194 26.85 -7.31 -4.29
C ALA A 194 27.13 -8.12 -3.02
N ASN A 195 26.54 -7.73 -1.88
CA ASN A 195 26.63 -8.48 -0.63
C ASN A 195 25.88 -9.81 -0.69
N ALA A 196 24.68 -9.85 -1.28
CA ALA A 196 23.92 -11.08 -1.47
C ALA A 196 24.67 -12.08 -2.37
N LEU A 197 25.25 -11.62 -3.47
CA LEU A 197 26.05 -12.46 -4.38
C LEU A 197 27.30 -13.02 -3.69
N LYS A 198 28.01 -12.20 -2.89
CA LYS A 198 29.15 -12.67 -2.07
C LYS A 198 28.75 -13.78 -1.10
N GLN A 199 27.62 -13.62 -0.41
CA GLN A 199 27.12 -14.63 0.51
C GLN A 199 26.75 -15.94 -0.20
N GLN A 200 26.11 -15.87 -1.38
CA GLN A 200 25.80 -17.04 -2.18
C GLN A 200 27.07 -17.78 -2.64
N ALA A 201 28.09 -17.04 -3.11
CA ALA A 201 29.36 -17.63 -3.52
C ALA A 201 30.08 -18.35 -2.36
N LEU A 202 30.07 -17.75 -1.16
CA LEU A 202 30.62 -18.36 0.07
C LEU A 202 29.90 -19.66 0.46
N GLN A 203 28.56 -19.69 0.36
CA GLN A 203 27.77 -20.89 0.64
C GLN A 203 27.99 -22.01 -0.38
N MET A 204 28.20 -21.69 -1.66
CA MET A 204 28.53 -22.69 -2.66
C MET A 204 29.94 -23.26 -2.48
N SER A 205 30.92 -22.42 -2.12
CA SER A 205 32.29 -22.86 -1.82
C SER A 205 32.34 -23.82 -0.63
N THR A 206 31.59 -23.56 0.44
CA THR A 206 31.49 -24.46 1.59
C THR A 206 30.78 -25.78 1.27
N LYS A 207 29.74 -25.77 0.42
CA LYS A 207 29.08 -27.01 -0.05
C LYS A 207 29.99 -27.89 -0.92
N LEU A 208 30.92 -27.29 -1.67
CA LEU A 208 31.87 -28.01 -2.52
C LEU A 208 33.08 -28.54 -1.73
N SER A 209 33.45 -27.91 -0.61
CA SER A 209 34.58 -28.33 0.24
C SER A 209 34.26 -29.49 1.19
N VAL A 210 32.97 -29.89 1.31
CA VAL A 210 32.50 -30.96 2.22
C VAL A 210 32.17 -32.26 1.46
N LYS A 211 32.56 -32.36 0.18
CA LYS A 211 32.52 -33.60 -0.61
C LYS A 211 33.94 -34.07 -0.91
#